data_AF-A0AA87TEG3-F1
#
_entry.id   AF-A0AA87TEG3-F1
#
_cell.length_a   1.000
_cell.length_b   1.000
_cell.length_c   1.000
_cell.angle_alpha   90.00
_cell.angle_beta   90.00
_cell.angle_gamma   90.00
#
_symmetry.space_group_name_H-M   'P 1'
#
loop_
_entity.id
_entity.type
_entity.pdbx_description
1 polymer ?
#
loop_
_entity_poly.entity_id
_entity_poly.type
_entity_poly.pdbx_seq_one_letter_code
_entity_poly.pdbx_strand_id
1 'polypeptide(L)' 'MLIAEYDYETDIAVQRAEEHEIAFAEGIERGIEQGIEQGFSEGSYQTKRETAVAFKRLGIDIAKIAEGTGLSVEEIEKL' A
#
# COMPACT_ATOMS: atom_id res chain seq x y z
N MET A 1 19.14 -19.23 -53.30
CA MET A 1 18.76 -19.51 -51.91
C MET A 1 19.18 -18.28 -51.12
N LEU A 2 18.24 -17.43 -50.72
CA LEU A 2 18.55 -16.25 -49.90
C LEU A 2 18.50 -16.73 -48.44
N ILE A 3 19.66 -16.93 -47.82
CA ILE A 3 19.72 -17.14 -46.37
C ILE A 3 19.65 -15.74 -45.80
N ALA A 4 18.50 -15.33 -45.29
CA ALA A 4 18.43 -14.13 -44.47
C ALA A 4 19.29 -14.42 -43.23
N GLU A 5 20.38 -13.68 -43.05
CA GLU A 5 21.16 -13.73 -41.82
C GLU A 5 20.24 -13.26 -40.69
N TYR A 6 19.86 -14.22 -39.84
CA TYR A 6 19.02 -13.95 -38.69
C TYR A 6 19.90 -13.24 -37.64
N ASP A 7 19.57 -11.98 -37.34
CA ASP A 7 20.34 -11.14 -36.43
C ASP A 7 19.93 -11.40 -34.97
N TYR A 8 20.52 -12.44 -34.39
CA TYR A 8 20.33 -12.80 -32.99
C TYR A 8 20.71 -11.68 -32.01
N GLU A 9 21.65 -10.80 -32.36
CA GLU A 9 22.07 -9.72 -31.46
C GLU A 9 20.95 -8.68 -31.34
N THR A 10 20.32 -8.33 -32.46
CA THR A 10 19.16 -7.43 -32.48
C THR A 10 17.99 -8.01 -31.69
N ASP A 11 17.67 -9.29 -31.84
CA ASP A 11 16.56 -9.90 -31.11
C ASP A 11 16.77 -9.91 -29.59
N ILE A 12 18.00 -10.23 -29.15
CA ILE A 12 18.35 -10.21 -27.72
C ILE A 12 18.27 -8.78 -27.17
N ALA A 13 18.69 -7.78 -27.95
CA ALA A 13 18.61 -6.38 -27.55
C ALA A 13 17.15 -5.92 -27.40
N VAL A 14 16.28 -6.30 -28.36
CA VAL A 14 14.84 -6.01 -28.31
C VAL A 14 14.20 -6.67 -27.10
N GLN A 15 14.43 -7.97 -26.89
CA GLN A 15 13.86 -8.70 -25.74
C GLN A 15 14.26 -8.08 -24.40
N ARG A 16 15.53 -7.71 -24.22
CA ARG A 16 15.98 -7.05 -22.97
C ARG A 16 15.35 -5.68 -22.76
N ALA A 17 15.16 -4.92 -23.83
CA ALA A 17 14.51 -3.61 -23.75
C ALA A 17 13.04 -3.76 -23.35
N GLU A 18 12.33 -4.71 -23.97
CA GLU A 18 10.94 -5.03 -23.62
C GLU A 18 10.82 -5.56 -22.18
N GLU A 19 11.68 -6.50 -21.77
CA GLU A 19 11.71 -7.01 -20.40
C GLU A 19 11.99 -5.90 -19.38
N HIS A 20 12.90 -4.98 -19.69
CA HIS A 20 13.19 -3.84 -18.83
C HIS A 20 12.00 -2.89 -18.72
N GLU A 21 11.30 -2.61 -19.82
CA GLU A 21 10.10 -1.77 -19.82
C GLU A 21 8.97 -2.40 -19.00
N ILE A 22 8.74 -3.71 -19.18
CA ILE A 22 7.76 -4.47 -18.39
C ILE A 22 8.13 -4.45 -16.90
N ALA A 23 9.38 -4.79 -16.56
CA ALA A 23 9.82 -4.82 -15.17
C ALA A 23 9.73 -3.43 -14.51
N PHE A 24 10.04 -2.37 -15.25
CA PHE A 24 9.87 -1.00 -14.76
C PHE A 24 8.40 -0.66 -14.52
N ALA A 25 7.52 -0.98 -15.49
CA ALA A 25 6.09 -0.75 -15.36
C ALA A 25 5.48 -1.51 -14.18
N GLU A 26 5.80 -2.80 -14.02
CA GLU A 26 5.38 -3.61 -12.87
C GLU A 26 5.90 -3.05 -11.54
N GLY A 27 7.14 -2.55 -11.52
CA GLY A 27 7.73 -1.93 -10.34
C GLY A 27 6.97 -0.67 -9.90
N ILE A 28 6.59 0.17 -10.87
CA ILE A 28 5.78 1.37 -10.61
C ILE A 28 4.38 0.99 -10.12
N GLU A 29 3.73 0.03 -10.78
CA GLU A 29 2.39 -0.43 -10.39
C GLU A 29 2.38 -0.98 -8.96
N ARG A 30 3.31 -1.88 -8.62
CA ARG A 30 3.44 -2.42 -7.26
C ARG A 30 3.73 -1.34 -6.23
N GLY A 31 4.59 -0.37 -6.57
CA GLY A 31 4.91 0.74 -5.67
C GLY A 31 3.69 1.62 -5.38
N ILE A 32 2.88 1.90 -6.40
CA ILE A 32 1.63 2.67 -6.25
C ILE A 32 0.62 1.90 -5.41
N GLU A 33 0.40 0.62 -5.70
CA GLU A 33 -0.54 -0.23 -4.96
C GLU A 33 -0.17 -0.31 -3.47
N GLN A 34 1.10 -0.60 -3.17
CA GLN A 34 1.60 -0.65 -1.79
C GLN A 34 1.45 0.70 -1.08
N GLY A 35 1.76 1.80 -1.75
CA GLY A 35 1.63 3.14 -1.18
C GLY A 35 0.17 3.51 -0.86
N ILE A 36 -0.77 3.15 -1.75
CA ILE A 36 -2.21 3.37 -1.53
C ILE A 36 -2.71 2.52 -0.37
N GLU A 37 -2.35 1.24 -0.31
CA GLU A 37 -2.78 0.33 0.76
C GLU A 37 -2.26 0.80 2.13
N GLN A 38 -0.96 1.12 2.21
CA GLN A 38 -0.35 1.65 3.43
C GLN A 38 -1.00 2.95 3.87
N GLY A 39 -1.17 3.92 2.95
CA GLY A 39 -1.79 5.20 3.25
C GLY A 39 -3.24 5.06 3.73
N PHE A 40 -4.02 4.16 3.13
CA PHE A 40 -5.39 3.91 3.56
C PHE A 40 -5.44 3.26 4.96
N SER A 41 -4.58 2.27 5.21
CA SER A 41 -4.49 1.60 6.51
C SER A 41 -4.09 2.57 7.62
N GLU A 42 -3.03 3.37 7.40
CA GLU A 42 -2.56 4.38 8.34
C GLU A 42 -3.61 5.46 8.59
N GLY A 43 -4.25 5.98 7.54
CA GLY A 43 -5.31 6.99 7.67
C GLY A 43 -6.55 6.48 8.42
N SER A 44 -6.96 5.24 8.15
CA SER A 44 -8.05 4.57 8.87
C SER A 44 -7.71 4.41 10.36
N TYR A 45 -6.50 3.95 10.68
CA TYR A 45 -6.04 3.82 12.06
C TYR A 45 -5.94 5.17 12.78
N GLN A 46 -5.41 6.20 12.12
CA GLN A 46 -5.33 7.55 12.66
C GLN A 46 -6.73 8.11 12.98
N THR A 47 -7.69 7.93 12.07
CA THR A 47 -9.08 8.37 12.27
C THR A 47 -9.71 7.68 13.49
N LYS A 48 -9.47 6.38 13.68
CA LYS A 48 -9.92 5.65 14.88
C LYS A 48 -9.33 6.24 16.16
N ARG A 49 -8.04 6.55 16.18
CA ARG A 49 -7.37 7.17 17.35
C ARG A 49 -7.90 8.57 17.65
N GLU A 50 -8.07 9.41 16.63
CA GLU A 50 -8.62 10.76 16.79
C GLU A 50 -10.05 10.72 17.35
N THR A 51 -10.87 9.79 16.84
CA THR A 51 -12.22 9.54 17.34
C THR A 51 -12.21 9.07 18.80
N ALA A 52 -11.33 8.14 19.16
CA ALA A 52 -11.20 7.67 20.53
C ALA A 52 -10.77 8.80 21.49
N VAL A 53 -9.83 9.67 21.09
CA VAL A 53 -9.45 10.85 21.87
C VAL A 53 -10.63 11.80 22.07
N ALA A 54 -11.42 12.05 21.02
CA ALA A 54 -12.62 12.88 21.12
C ALA A 54 -13.63 12.27 22.11
N PHE A 55 -13.88 10.96 22.03
CA PHE A 55 -14.80 10.28 22.94
C PHE A 55 -14.33 10.27 24.40
N LYS A 56 -13.01 10.10 24.66
CA LYS A 56 -12.45 10.24 26.00
C LYS A 56 -12.69 11.64 26.56
N ARG A 57 -12.49 12.69 25.74
CA ARG A 57 -12.75 14.08 26.14
C ARG A 57 -14.22 14.34 26.45
N LEU A 58 -15.14 13.62 25.81
CA LEU A 58 -16.57 13.67 26.08
C LEU A 58 -16.99 12.84 27.31
N GLY A 59 -16.06 12.15 27.96
CA GLY A 59 -16.33 11.31 29.14
C GLY A 59 -17.06 10.01 28.82
N ILE A 60 -16.97 9.52 27.58
CA ILE A 60 -17.53 8.22 27.20
C ILE A 60 -16.70 7.10 27.86
N ASP A 61 -17.39 6.05 28.31
CA ASP A 61 -16.77 4.86 28.91
C ASP A 61 -15.81 4.16 27.93
N ILE A 62 -14.65 3.73 28.43
CA ILE A 62 -13.57 3.15 27.61
C ILE A 62 -14.03 1.90 26.86
N ALA A 63 -14.87 1.05 27.46
CA ALA A 63 -15.36 -0.14 26.78
C ALA A 63 -16.25 0.21 25.58
N LYS A 64 -17.06 1.28 25.70
CA LYS A 64 -17.88 1.79 24.59
C LYS A 64 -17.03 2.45 23.50
N ILE A 65 -15.95 3.11 23.87
CA ILE A 65 -14.99 3.68 22.90
C ILE A 65 -14.33 2.55 22.12
N ALA A 66 -13.91 1.48 22.80
CA ALA A 66 -13.31 0.29 22.17
C ALA A 66 -14.28 -0.34 21.17
N GLU A 67 -15.54 -0.53 21.57
CA GLU A 67 -16.61 -1.03 20.69
C GLU A 67 -16.82 -0.13 19.47
N GLY A 68 -16.90 1.19 19.66
CA GLY A 68 -17.20 2.15 18.59
C GLY A 68 -16.05 2.44 17.63
N THR A 69 -14.80 2.30 18.07
CA THR A 69 -13.61 2.61 17.26
C THR A 69 -12.88 1.36 16.75
N GLY A 70 -13.15 0.20 17.36
CA GLY A 70 -12.45 -1.05 17.07
C GLY A 70 -10.99 -1.05 17.55
N LEU A 71 -10.60 -0.12 18.41
CA LEU A 71 -9.31 -0.13 19.11
C LEU A 71 -9.40 -0.99 20.37
N SER A 72 -8.27 -1.54 20.80
CA SER A 72 -8.21 -2.23 22.09
C SER A 72 -8.37 -1.26 23.26
N VAL A 73 -8.89 -1.77 24.38
CA VAL A 73 -8.97 -1.00 25.64
C VAL A 73 -7.59 -0.47 26.05
N GLU A 74 -6.54 -1.29 25.92
CA GLU A 74 -5.16 -0.91 26.23
C GLU A 74 -4.66 0.26 25.36
N GLU A 75 -4.98 0.26 24.07
CA GLU A 75 -4.65 1.38 23.19
C GLU A 75 -5.34 2.66 23.65
N ILE A 76 -6.63 2.58 23.97
CA ILE A 76 -7.44 3.73 24.40
C ILE A 76 -6.97 4.26 25.77
N GLU A 77 -6.57 3.40 26.69
CA GLU A 77 -6.00 3.79 27.98
C GLU A 77 -4.71 4.60 27.81
N LYS A 78 -3.89 4.26 26.79
CA LYS A 78 -2.64 4.95 26.46
C LYS A 78 -2.81 6.25 25.65
N LEU A 79 -4.01 6.54 25.11
CA LEU A 79 -4.34 7.79 24.42
C LEU A 79 -4.53 8.97 25.38
#